data_AF-A0A3M1LJW4-F1
#
_entry.id   AF-A0A3M1LJW4-F1
#
_cell.length_a   1.000
_cell.length_b   1.000
_cell.length_c   1.000
_cell.angle_alpha   90.00
_cell.angle_beta   90.00
_cell.angle_gamma   90.00
#
_symmetry.space_group_name_H-M   'P 1'
#
loop_
_entity.id
_entity.type
_entity.pdbx_description
1 polymer ?
#
loop_
_entity_poly.entity_id
_entity_poly.type
_entity_poly.pdbx_seq_one_letter_code
_entity_poly.pdbx_strand_id
1 'polypeptide(L)'
;MAQIYPARPRVTTRSRAERRLYEVFRDGLPDDYVVFHSVAWQVRDTRGGAQDGEADFIIVHPDQGVLVIEVKGGRIRYDGTTGEWWSNQNPIKDPFEQARNNKYSLLEKLKDLPFWRDRWLTIGHAVAFPDVVVEQDLRLDAPAAIILDARHLGDVRSWVEEVFAYWQAEDRQHEG
;
A
#
# COMPACT_ATOMS: atom_id res chain seq x y z
N MET A 1 -12.02 -12.88 9.99
CA MET A 1 -12.14 -11.88 8.92
C MET A 1 -11.65 -10.58 9.50
N ALA A 2 -10.81 -9.85 8.78
CA ALA A 2 -10.22 -8.60 9.23
C ALA A 2 -11.30 -7.56 9.55
N GLN A 3 -10.99 -6.69 10.50
CA GLN A 3 -11.81 -5.53 10.75
C GLN A 3 -11.49 -4.45 9.71
N ILE A 4 -12.46 -4.09 8.87
CA ILE A 4 -12.26 -3.10 7.80
C ILE A 4 -13.04 -1.80 8.05
N TYR A 5 -12.37 -0.68 7.83
CA TYR A 5 -12.90 0.67 7.99
C TYR A 5 -12.77 1.50 6.71
N PRO A 6 -13.82 2.18 6.26
CA PRO A 6 -15.21 2.06 6.74
C PRO A 6 -15.76 0.63 6.54
N ALA A 7 -16.78 0.23 7.31
CA ALA A 7 -17.37 -1.11 7.25
C ALA A 7 -18.06 -1.46 5.91
N ARG A 8 -18.20 -0.47 5.02
CA ARG A 8 -18.58 -0.63 3.61
C ARG A 8 -17.76 0.35 2.77
N PRO A 9 -17.37 0.00 1.54
CA PRO A 9 -16.66 0.93 0.68
C PRO A 9 -17.53 2.16 0.41
N ARG A 10 -16.90 3.33 0.28
CA ARG A 10 -17.63 4.57 0.01
C ARG A 10 -18.31 4.47 -1.35
N VAL A 11 -19.53 5.02 -1.47
CA VAL A 11 -20.27 5.07 -2.75
C VAL A 11 -19.45 5.79 -3.84
N THR A 12 -18.59 6.72 -3.42
CA THR A 12 -17.68 7.49 -4.27
C THR A 12 -16.49 6.70 -4.81
N THR A 13 -16.17 5.52 -4.24
CA THR A 13 -15.08 4.67 -4.73
C THR A 13 -15.48 4.11 -6.10
N ARG A 14 -14.99 4.70 -7.19
CA ARG A 14 -15.32 4.31 -8.57
C ARG A 14 -14.46 3.16 -9.10
N SER A 15 -13.29 2.96 -8.51
CA SER A 15 -12.35 1.91 -8.92
C SER A 15 -12.94 0.53 -8.65
N ARG A 16 -13.11 -0.27 -9.70
CA ARG A 16 -13.51 -1.69 -9.57
C ARG A 16 -12.40 -2.51 -8.91
N ALA A 17 -11.15 -2.18 -9.17
CA ALA A 17 -9.98 -2.81 -8.56
C ALA A 17 -9.98 -2.62 -7.03
N GLU A 18 -10.20 -1.40 -6.55
CA GLU A 18 -10.31 -1.14 -5.12
C GLU A 18 -11.50 -1.87 -4.48
N ARG A 19 -12.68 -1.83 -5.12
CA ARG A 19 -13.86 -2.56 -4.59
C ARG A 19 -13.61 -4.06 -4.48
N ARG A 20 -12.94 -4.65 -5.47
CA ARG A 20 -12.55 -6.06 -5.45
C ARG A 20 -11.57 -6.34 -4.32
N LEU A 21 -10.53 -5.51 -4.18
CA LEU A 21 -9.54 -5.67 -3.11
C LEU A 21 -10.14 -5.45 -1.72
N TYR A 22 -11.12 -4.56 -1.58
CA TYR A 22 -11.84 -4.37 -0.33
C TYR A 22 -12.48 -5.68 0.15
N GLU A 23 -13.17 -6.39 -0.74
CA GLU A 23 -13.79 -7.69 -0.43
C GLU A 23 -12.72 -8.76 -0.15
N VAL A 24 -11.67 -8.82 -0.97
CA VAL A 24 -10.56 -9.75 -0.79
C VAL A 24 -9.86 -9.56 0.55
N PHE A 25 -9.55 -8.33 0.95
CA PHE A 25 -8.91 -8.06 2.24
C PHE A 25 -9.85 -8.33 3.43
N ARG A 26 -11.13 -7.95 3.33
CA ARG A 26 -12.12 -8.23 4.38
C ARG A 26 -12.25 -9.73 4.63
N ASP A 27 -12.40 -10.51 3.56
CA ASP A 27 -12.75 -11.93 3.65
C ASP A 27 -11.52 -12.82 3.80
N GLY A 28 -10.38 -12.42 3.23
CA GLY A 28 -9.15 -13.20 3.16
C GLY A 28 -8.17 -13.00 4.31
N LEU A 29 -8.27 -11.91 5.09
CA LEU A 29 -7.41 -11.67 6.25
C LEU A 29 -8.07 -12.12 7.58
N PRO A 30 -7.29 -12.61 8.55
CA PRO A 30 -7.79 -12.92 9.89
C PRO A 30 -8.10 -11.66 10.72
N ASP A 31 -8.72 -11.85 11.89
CA ASP A 31 -9.28 -10.78 12.74
C ASP A 31 -8.25 -10.00 13.57
N ASP A 32 -7.00 -10.45 13.58
CA ASP A 32 -5.81 -9.73 14.05
C ASP A 32 -5.34 -8.62 13.09
N TYR A 33 -5.85 -8.60 11.85
CA TYR A 33 -5.64 -7.50 10.90
C TYR A 33 -6.74 -6.45 10.98
N VAL A 34 -6.31 -5.19 10.91
CA VAL A 34 -7.20 -4.04 10.68
C VAL A 34 -6.87 -3.42 9.33
N VAL A 35 -7.89 -3.18 8.51
CA VAL A 35 -7.74 -2.59 7.17
C VAL A 35 -8.47 -1.27 7.13
N PHE A 36 -7.80 -0.21 6.67
CA PHE A 36 -8.42 1.07 6.38
C PHE A 36 -8.46 1.29 4.87
N HIS A 37 -9.59 1.74 4.33
CA HIS A 37 -9.82 1.99 2.90
C HIS A 37 -10.14 3.46 2.64
N SER A 38 -9.52 4.03 1.60
CA SER A 38 -9.61 5.45 1.22
C SER A 38 -9.34 6.39 2.41
N VAL A 39 -8.13 6.31 2.96
CA VAL A 39 -7.71 7.11 4.11
C VAL A 39 -7.01 8.36 3.61
N ALA A 40 -7.45 9.53 4.08
CA ALA A 40 -6.78 10.80 3.87
C ALA A 40 -6.36 11.42 5.20
N TRP A 41 -5.20 12.05 5.26
CA TRP A 41 -4.68 12.73 6.44
C TRP A 41 -3.91 13.99 6.06
N GLN A 42 -3.72 14.86 7.05
CA GLN A 42 -2.95 16.10 6.88
C GLN A 42 -1.66 16.05 7.71
N VAL A 43 -0.54 16.26 7.02
CA VAL A 43 0.77 16.47 7.61
C VAL A 43 1.07 17.97 7.58
N ARG A 44 1.65 18.50 8.66
CA ARG A 44 2.04 19.90 8.73
C ARG A 44 3.44 20.05 8.12
N ASP A 45 3.54 20.67 6.96
CA ASP A 45 4.81 21.15 6.46
C ASP A 45 5.13 22.52 7.10
N THR A 46 6.24 22.56 7.84
CA THR A 46 6.75 23.76 8.50
C THR A 46 7.22 24.85 7.53
N ARG A 47 7.41 24.52 6.23
CA ARG A 47 7.89 25.44 5.20
C ARG A 47 6.82 25.82 4.16
N GLY A 48 5.76 25.04 3.99
CA GLY A 48 4.82 25.16 2.85
C GLY A 48 3.32 25.07 3.15
N GLY A 49 2.88 24.75 4.38
CA GLY A 49 1.46 24.61 4.73
C GLY A 49 1.06 23.17 5.09
N ALA A 50 -0.21 22.79 4.95
CA ALA A 50 -0.63 21.40 5.15
C ALA A 50 -0.45 20.59 3.85
N GLN A 51 0.21 19.44 3.95
CA GLN A 51 0.28 18.46 2.87
C GLN A 51 -0.72 17.33 3.14
N ASP A 52 -1.57 17.04 2.15
CA ASP A 52 -2.50 15.92 2.23
C ASP A 52 -1.77 14.62 1.81
N GLY A 53 -1.85 13.60 2.65
CA GLY A 53 -1.52 12.22 2.31
C GLY A 53 -2.80 11.43 2.09
N GLU A 54 -2.79 10.52 1.12
CA GLU A 54 -3.92 9.65 0.82
C GLU A 54 -3.41 8.24 0.50
N ALA A 55 -4.08 7.20 0.98
CA ALA A 55 -3.80 5.83 0.55
C ALA A 55 -5.10 5.08 0.25
N ASP A 56 -5.06 4.24 -0.79
CA ASP A 56 -6.19 3.38 -1.15
C ASP A 56 -6.44 2.37 -0.04
N PHE A 57 -5.39 1.69 0.45
CA PHE A 57 -5.47 0.83 1.62
C PHE A 57 -4.32 1.03 2.60
N ILE A 58 -4.62 0.87 3.88
CA ILE A 58 -3.64 0.69 4.95
C ILE A 58 -4.00 -0.60 5.69
N ILE A 59 -3.08 -1.56 5.73
CA ILE A 59 -3.22 -2.80 6.52
C ILE A 59 -2.37 -2.66 7.76
N VAL A 60 -2.92 -3.01 8.92
CA VAL A 60 -2.26 -2.93 10.22
C VAL A 60 -2.34 -4.27 10.92
N HIS A 61 -1.21 -4.72 11.47
CA HIS A 61 -1.13 -5.90 12.32
C HIS A 61 -0.25 -5.58 13.54
N PRO A 62 -0.66 -5.97 14.76
CA PRO A 62 0.03 -5.58 16.00
C PRO A 62 1.52 -5.98 16.02
N ASP A 63 1.86 -7.14 15.46
CA ASP A 63 3.24 -7.68 15.49
C ASP A 63 4.01 -7.46 14.18
N GLN A 64 3.33 -7.11 13.08
CA GLN A 64 3.99 -6.99 11.77
C GLN A 64 4.21 -5.54 11.34
N GLY A 65 3.35 -4.62 11.79
CA GLY A 65 3.47 -3.19 11.53
C GLY A 65 2.34 -2.66 10.65
N VAL A 66 2.69 -1.69 9.79
CA VAL A 66 1.75 -0.98 8.92
C VAL A 66 2.16 -1.14 7.46
N LEU A 67 1.22 -1.45 6.57
CA LEU A 67 1.45 -1.57 5.13
C LEU A 67 0.56 -0.61 4.36
N VAL A 68 1.16 0.31 3.62
CA VAL A 68 0.46 1.26 2.74
C VAL A 68 0.38 0.71 1.33
N ILE A 69 -0.82 0.67 0.72
CA ILE A 69 -1.03 0.07 -0.60
C ILE A 69 -1.68 1.08 -1.54
N GLU A 70 -1.04 1.28 -2.71
CA GLU A 70 -1.61 1.99 -3.86
C GLU A 70 -2.18 0.99 -4.86
N VAL A 71 -3.40 1.21 -5.37
CA VAL A 71 -4.11 0.30 -6.26
C VAL A 71 -4.20 0.88 -7.66
N LYS A 72 -3.75 0.11 -8.67
CA LYS A 72 -4.02 0.43 -10.08
C LYS A 72 -4.73 -0.73 -10.76
N GLY A 73 -5.95 -0.48 -11.23
CA GLY A 73 -6.72 -1.44 -12.03
C GLY A 73 -6.41 -1.36 -13.53
N GLY A 74 -6.89 -2.35 -14.27
CA GLY A 74 -6.69 -2.49 -15.72
C GLY A 74 -5.35 -3.08 -16.10
N ARG A 75 -5.01 -2.99 -17.40
CA ARG A 75 -3.71 -3.46 -17.91
C ARG A 75 -2.63 -2.46 -17.52
N ILE A 76 -1.73 -2.86 -16.62
CA ILE A 76 -0.62 -2.02 -16.18
C ILE A 76 0.61 -2.29 -17.04
N ARG A 77 1.27 -1.22 -17.48
CA ARG A 77 2.54 -1.27 -18.21
C ARG A 77 3.44 -0.13 -17.79
N TYR A 78 4.73 -0.43 -17.68
CA TYR A 78 5.80 0.57 -17.59
C TYR A 78 6.51 0.70 -18.94
N ASP A 79 6.81 1.92 -19.34
CA ASP A 79 7.57 2.21 -20.55
C ASP A 79 9.01 2.60 -20.16
N GLY A 80 9.95 1.68 -20.35
CA GLY A 80 11.34 1.89 -19.94
C GLY A 80 12.09 2.96 -20.73
N THR A 81 11.59 3.37 -21.90
CA THR A 81 12.22 4.41 -22.74
C THR A 81 11.84 5.81 -22.25
N THR A 82 10.59 5.98 -21.86
CA THR A 82 10.03 7.28 -21.43
C THR A 82 9.95 7.45 -19.92
N GLY A 83 10.01 6.36 -19.17
CA GLY A 83 9.79 6.34 -17.72
C GLY A 83 8.32 6.45 -17.31
N GLU A 84 7.39 6.27 -18.24
CA GLU A 84 5.96 6.48 -17.99
C GLU A 84 5.22 5.20 -17.59
N TRP A 85 4.27 5.35 -16.68
CA TRP A 85 3.33 4.30 -16.30
C TRP A 85 2.00 4.46 -17.01
N TRP A 86 1.38 3.34 -17.34
CA TRP A 86 0.11 3.30 -18.07
C TRP A 86 -0.87 2.34 -17.39
N SER A 87 -2.14 2.77 -17.29
CA SER A 87 -3.28 1.90 -17.04
C SER A 87 -4.17 1.89 -18.28
N ASN A 88 -4.28 0.73 -18.90
CA ASN A 88 -4.90 0.53 -20.20
C ASN A 88 -4.21 1.40 -21.27
N GLN A 89 -4.83 2.53 -21.63
CA GLN A 89 -4.35 3.46 -22.66
C GLN A 89 -4.16 4.87 -22.07
N ASN A 90 -4.25 5.02 -20.74
CA ASN A 90 -4.10 6.30 -20.07
C ASN A 90 -2.77 6.33 -19.31
N PRO A 91 -1.98 7.40 -19.43
CA PRO A 91 -0.82 7.58 -18.59
C PRO A 91 -1.29 7.78 -17.14
N ILE A 92 -0.53 7.23 -16.21
CA ILE A 92 -0.77 7.33 -14.77
C ILE A 92 0.51 7.78 -14.07
N LYS A 93 0.37 8.31 -12.86
CA LYS A 93 1.50 8.57 -11.97
C LYS A 93 2.17 7.24 -11.59
N ASP A 94 3.47 7.31 -11.26
CA ASP A 94 4.22 6.16 -10.79
C ASP A 94 3.60 5.61 -9.50
N PRO A 95 3.03 4.38 -9.52
CA PRO A 95 2.32 3.85 -8.37
C PRO A 95 3.27 3.52 -7.20
N PHE A 96 4.54 3.19 -7.48
CA PHE A 96 5.54 2.92 -6.44
C PHE A 96 5.97 4.21 -5.77
N GLU A 97 6.17 5.28 -6.55
CA GLU A 97 6.44 6.59 -6.00
C GLU A 97 5.28 7.10 -5.13
N GLN A 98 4.02 6.94 -5.60
CA GLN A 98 2.84 7.28 -4.80
C GLN A 98 2.82 6.49 -3.48
N ALA A 99 2.92 5.16 -3.52
CA ALA A 99 2.90 4.32 -2.33
C ALA A 99 4.04 4.67 -1.36
N ARG A 100 5.25 4.89 -1.86
CA ARG A 100 6.42 5.29 -1.07
C ARG A 100 6.24 6.65 -0.40
N ASN A 101 5.74 7.64 -1.13
CA ASN A 101 5.52 8.99 -0.59
C ASN A 101 4.42 8.96 0.49
N ASN A 102 3.34 8.21 0.24
CA ASN A 102 2.26 8.02 1.21
C ASN A 102 2.75 7.31 2.48
N LYS A 103 3.60 6.29 2.35
CA LYS A 103 4.27 5.62 3.48
C LYS A 103 5.03 6.61 4.36
N TYR A 104 5.91 7.44 3.78
CA TYR A 104 6.69 8.39 4.57
C TYR A 104 5.82 9.49 5.18
N SER A 105 4.82 9.98 4.45
CA SER A 105 3.84 10.94 4.97
C SER A 105 3.07 10.38 6.17
N LEU A 106 2.64 9.10 6.09
CA LEU A 106 1.97 8.44 7.21
C LEU A 106 2.92 8.24 8.39
N LEU A 107 4.16 7.83 8.15
CA LEU A 107 5.16 7.67 9.20
C LEU A 107 5.38 8.98 9.95
N GLU A 108 5.59 10.10 9.24
CA GLU A 108 5.72 11.42 9.83
C GLU A 108 4.51 11.77 10.70
N LYS A 109 3.30 11.51 10.18
CA LYS A 109 2.07 11.75 10.93
C LYS A 109 1.96 10.91 12.20
N LEU A 110 2.38 9.65 12.14
CA LEU A 110 2.41 8.77 13.31
C LEU A 110 3.43 9.26 14.34
N LYS A 111 4.60 9.76 13.90
CA LYS A 111 5.65 10.31 14.77
C LYS A 111 5.25 11.58 15.50
N ASP A 112 4.25 12.33 15.03
CA ASP A 112 3.64 13.42 15.79
C ASP A 112 2.95 12.93 17.09
N LEU A 113 2.48 11.68 17.10
CA LEU A 113 1.75 11.11 18.24
C LEU A 113 2.73 10.74 19.37
N PRO A 114 2.46 11.14 20.64
CA PRO A 114 3.37 10.89 21.76
C PRO A 114 3.76 9.41 21.94
N PHE A 115 2.86 8.49 21.62
CA PHE A 115 3.12 7.05 21.74
C PHE A 115 4.17 6.55 20.73
N TRP A 116 4.17 7.08 19.51
CA TRP A 116 5.00 6.57 18.40
C TRP A 116 6.27 7.36 18.17
N ARG A 117 6.37 8.59 18.72
CA ARG A 117 7.52 9.49 18.55
C ARG A 117 8.87 8.78 18.62
N ASP A 118 9.12 8.07 19.71
CA ASP A 118 10.42 7.42 19.98
C ASP A 118 10.37 5.89 19.83
N ARG A 119 9.27 5.33 19.33
CA ARG A 119 9.12 3.88 19.15
C ARG A 119 9.46 3.44 17.74
N TRP A 120 10.13 2.30 17.62
CA TRP A 120 10.26 1.64 16.33
C TRP A 120 8.88 1.21 15.80
N LEU A 121 8.67 1.39 14.51
CA LEU A 121 7.48 0.94 13.81
C LEU A 121 7.90 0.52 12.39
N THR A 122 7.81 -0.78 12.09
CA THR A 122 7.92 -1.23 10.72
C THR A 122 6.73 -0.70 9.92
N ILE A 123 7.04 0.08 8.90
CA ILE A 123 6.06 0.61 7.96
C ILE A 123 6.54 0.32 6.53
N GLY A 124 5.74 -0.45 5.82
CA GLY A 124 5.99 -0.88 4.46
C GLY A 124 5.11 -0.15 3.45
N HIS A 125 5.45 -0.30 2.18
CA HIS A 125 4.55 0.04 1.08
C HIS A 125 4.48 -1.09 0.07
N ALA A 126 3.37 -1.15 -0.67
CA ALA A 126 3.15 -2.09 -1.74
C ALA A 126 2.27 -1.45 -2.82
N VAL A 127 2.24 -2.10 -3.98
CA VAL A 127 1.35 -1.73 -5.08
C VAL A 127 0.49 -2.92 -5.45
N ALA A 128 -0.80 -2.68 -5.71
CA ALA A 128 -1.73 -3.72 -6.12
C ALA A 128 -2.20 -3.53 -7.56
N PHE A 129 -1.96 -4.56 -8.37
CA PHE A 129 -2.38 -4.69 -9.76
C PHE A 129 -3.30 -5.91 -9.94
N PRO A 130 -4.54 -5.88 -9.41
CA PRO A 130 -5.41 -7.06 -9.31
C PRO A 130 -5.91 -7.62 -10.66
N ASP A 131 -5.63 -6.93 -11.77
CA ASP A 131 -6.10 -7.26 -13.11
C ASP A 131 -4.98 -7.79 -14.03
N VAL A 132 -3.75 -7.93 -13.53
CA VAL A 132 -2.60 -8.46 -14.29
C VAL A 132 -1.78 -9.45 -13.46
N VAL A 133 -0.88 -10.16 -14.13
CA VAL A 133 0.12 -11.03 -13.51
C VAL A 133 1.50 -10.39 -13.73
N VAL A 134 2.31 -10.32 -12.67
CA VAL A 134 3.66 -9.74 -12.70
C VAL A 134 4.68 -10.85 -12.48
N GLU A 135 5.38 -11.26 -13.54
CA GLU A 135 6.27 -12.43 -13.49
C GLU A 135 7.66 -12.13 -12.92
N GLN A 136 8.06 -10.87 -12.88
CA GLN A 136 9.41 -10.43 -12.52
C GLN A 136 9.39 -9.01 -11.97
N ASP A 137 10.52 -8.58 -11.42
CA ASP A 137 10.74 -7.20 -11.02
C ASP A 137 10.51 -6.24 -12.20
N LEU A 138 9.76 -5.17 -11.94
CA LEU A 138 9.40 -4.18 -12.96
C LEU A 138 10.49 -3.10 -13.12
N ARG A 139 11.17 -2.79 -12.02
CA ARG A 139 12.29 -1.85 -11.91
C ARG A 139 13.09 -2.20 -10.65
N LEU A 140 14.29 -1.63 -10.50
CA LEU A 140 15.15 -1.84 -9.33
C LEU A 140 14.49 -1.47 -7.99
N ASP A 141 13.58 -0.49 -7.99
CA ASP A 141 12.79 -0.06 -6.81
C ASP A 141 11.32 -0.53 -6.89
N ALA A 142 11.01 -1.47 -7.79
CA ALA A 142 9.69 -2.08 -7.96
C ALA A 142 9.82 -3.62 -8.04
N PRO A 143 10.34 -4.27 -6.98
CA PRO A 143 10.47 -5.72 -6.95
C PRO A 143 9.11 -6.41 -6.87
N ALA A 144 9.01 -7.61 -7.44
CA ALA A 144 7.80 -8.41 -7.41
C ALA A 144 7.32 -8.71 -5.97
N ALA A 145 8.26 -8.76 -5.02
CA ALA A 145 7.99 -9.01 -3.60
C ALA A 145 7.05 -7.99 -2.92
N ILE A 146 6.89 -6.78 -3.48
CA ILE A 146 5.98 -5.75 -2.93
C ILE A 146 4.77 -5.49 -3.84
N ILE A 147 4.47 -6.41 -4.76
CA ILE A 147 3.39 -6.29 -5.72
C ILE A 147 2.32 -7.34 -5.44
N LEU A 148 1.09 -6.90 -5.16
CA LEU A 148 -0.08 -7.76 -5.21
C LEU A 148 -0.54 -7.84 -6.66
N ASP A 149 -0.58 -9.03 -7.22
CA ASP A 149 -1.12 -9.28 -8.56
C ASP A 149 -2.32 -10.25 -8.54
N ALA A 150 -2.87 -10.56 -9.72
CA ALA A 150 -4.06 -11.41 -9.85
C ALA A 150 -3.91 -12.82 -9.22
N ARG A 151 -2.70 -13.37 -9.07
CA ARG A 151 -2.47 -14.71 -8.50
C ARG A 151 -2.68 -14.74 -6.99
N HIS A 152 -2.41 -13.62 -6.33
CA HIS A 152 -2.49 -13.49 -4.88
C HIS A 152 -3.93 -13.36 -4.36
N LEU A 153 -4.90 -13.08 -5.24
CA LEU A 153 -6.28 -12.83 -4.82
C LEU A 153 -6.98 -14.05 -4.20
N GLY A 154 -6.51 -15.26 -4.50
CA GLY A 154 -7.01 -16.49 -3.89
C GLY A 154 -6.43 -16.78 -2.50
N ASP A 155 -5.29 -16.18 -2.17
CA ASP A 155 -4.60 -16.33 -0.88
C ASP A 155 -3.87 -15.01 -0.53
N VAL A 156 -4.66 -13.99 -0.26
CA VAL A 156 -4.13 -12.64 0.01
C VAL A 156 -3.38 -12.59 1.35
N ARG A 157 -3.70 -13.49 2.27
CA ARG A 157 -3.04 -13.60 3.56
C ARG A 157 -1.56 -13.90 3.38
N SER A 158 -1.23 -14.96 2.63
CA SER A 158 0.17 -15.35 2.40
C SER A 158 0.96 -14.19 1.78
N TRP A 159 0.36 -13.48 0.81
CA TRP A 159 0.98 -12.29 0.23
C TRP A 159 1.23 -11.17 1.26
N VAL A 160 0.25 -10.84 2.11
CA VAL A 160 0.43 -9.80 3.14
C VAL A 160 1.56 -10.18 4.11
N GLU A 161 1.61 -11.44 4.55
CA GLU A 161 2.65 -11.95 5.45
C GLU A 161 4.05 -11.86 4.82
N GLU A 162 4.18 -12.21 3.52
CA GLU A 162 5.43 -12.11 2.77
C GLU A 162 5.92 -10.67 2.61
N VAL A 163 5.01 -9.73 2.31
CA VAL A 163 5.36 -8.31 2.16
C VAL A 163 5.81 -7.71 3.49
N PHE A 164 5.15 -8.06 4.60
CA PHE A 164 5.63 -7.64 5.92
C PHE A 164 7.01 -8.22 6.23
N ALA A 165 7.24 -9.50 5.95
CA ALA A 165 8.55 -10.14 6.15
C ALA A 165 9.65 -9.45 5.32
N TYR A 166 9.35 -9.05 4.09
CA TYR A 166 10.25 -8.25 3.24
C TYR A 166 10.67 -6.95 3.94
N TRP A 167 9.72 -6.14 4.39
CA TRP A 167 10.03 -4.85 5.04
C TRP A 167 10.75 -5.01 6.39
N GLN A 168 10.40 -6.02 7.18
CA GLN A 168 11.11 -6.32 8.43
C GLN A 168 12.55 -6.79 8.21
N ALA A 169 12.84 -7.45 7.08
CA ALA A 169 14.20 -7.82 6.72
C ALA A 169 15.02 -6.59 6.31
N GLU A 170 14.43 -5.69 5.52
CA GLU A 170 15.06 -4.42 5.12
C GLU A 170 15.36 -3.53 6.33
N ASP A 171 14.40 -3.38 7.25
CA ASP A 171 14.56 -2.61 8.49
C ASP A 171 15.77 -3.08 9.32
N ARG A 172 15.93 -4.40 9.51
CA ARG A 172 17.04 -4.99 10.26
C ARG A 172 18.42 -4.74 9.63
N GLN A 173 18.48 -4.52 8.32
CA GLN A 173 19.75 -4.20 7.64
C GLN A 173 20.18 -2.75 7.86
N HIS A 174 19.26 -1.87 8.22
CA HIS A 174 19.54 -0.44 8.47
C HIS A 174 19.82 -0.12 9.94
N GLU A 175 19.63 -1.10 10.85
CA GLU A 175 19.91 -0.98 12.29
C GLU A 175 21.34 -1.42 12.69
N GLY A 176 22.13 -1.96 11.75
CA GLY A 176 23.52 -2.40 11.96
C GLY A 176 24.56 -1.38 11.51
#